data_AF-A0A7I8DG18-F1
#
_entry.id   AF-A0A7I8DG18-F1
#
_cell.length_a   1.000
_cell.length_b   1.000
_cell.length_c   1.000
_cell.angle_alpha   90.00
_cell.angle_beta   90.00
_cell.angle_gamma   90.00
#
_symmetry.space_group_name_H-M   'P 1'
#
loop_
_entity.id
_entity.type
_entity.pdbx_description
1 polymer ?
#
loop_
_entity_poly.entity_id
_entity_poly.type
_entity_poly.pdbx_seq_one_letter_code
_entity_poly.pdbx_strand_id
1 'polypeptide(L)'
;MNTKSDANEIRIFIDQLQKADFLDDSRSWWPRFIFHFTNINNAVEILEKGKLFSRNKLKKTGGMVTDNASTEVIQQTDGRWKDFVRLYFRPRTPTQNRNEGYRPLAQRKLQSHCPVPIYFMFDAKQLLSREDAYFSKGSLAAASTNIYSKAVDFKEIPFQLVYHDSWFEPHERASIIHHRQAEVVVKDELDLENLKHIWCRSEAEYKTLLNLLSPKTREKWKSKIGGGKKGNLFFRDWIFVEEVNMNKDSITFKFNVPMETFDVVAIKVKITEMYTQTNFIWENTEYKIKNTLEISLKNLERPEIYDVTLLIDNQIMFFDKYNELDFYLPF
;
A
#
# COMPACT_ATOMS: atom_id res chain seq x y z
N MET A 1 21.21 -4.62 -15.19
CA MET A 1 20.99 -6.08 -15.01
C MET A 1 20.96 -6.77 -16.36
N ASN A 2 21.18 -8.08 -16.38
CA ASN A 2 20.93 -8.89 -17.57
C ASN A 2 19.43 -8.96 -17.88
N THR A 3 19.12 -9.06 -19.17
CA THR A 3 17.75 -9.17 -19.66
C THR A 3 17.52 -10.51 -20.36
N LYS A 4 16.32 -11.05 -20.25
CA LYS A 4 15.91 -12.28 -20.94
C LYS A 4 16.11 -12.14 -22.46
N SER A 5 16.47 -13.23 -23.11
CA SER A 5 16.66 -13.28 -24.57
C SER A 5 15.37 -12.95 -25.35
N ASP A 6 14.21 -13.24 -24.78
CA ASP A 6 12.87 -12.99 -25.32
C ASP A 6 12.19 -11.74 -24.73
N ALA A 7 12.95 -10.86 -24.06
CA ALA A 7 12.42 -9.66 -23.42
C ALA A 7 11.62 -8.75 -24.38
N ASN A 8 12.02 -8.69 -25.66
CA ASN A 8 11.29 -7.89 -26.65
C ASN A 8 9.85 -8.41 -26.87
N GLU A 9 9.65 -9.73 -26.88
CA GLU A 9 8.33 -10.32 -27.03
C GLU A 9 7.42 -10.02 -25.82
N ILE A 10 7.99 -10.06 -24.61
CA ILE A 10 7.26 -9.67 -23.39
C ILE A 10 6.80 -8.22 -23.50
N ARG A 11 7.69 -7.30 -23.92
CA ARG A 11 7.37 -5.87 -24.06
C ARG A 11 6.29 -5.60 -25.09
N ILE A 12 6.37 -6.26 -26.25
CA ILE A 12 5.35 -6.17 -27.31
C ILE A 12 4.00 -6.68 -26.79
N PHE A 13 4.00 -7.81 -26.08
CA PHE A 13 2.76 -8.36 -25.54
C PHE A 13 2.12 -7.44 -24.48
N ILE A 14 2.93 -6.78 -23.64
CA ILE A 14 2.42 -5.75 -22.70
C ILE A 14 1.76 -4.58 -23.43
N ASP A 15 2.29 -4.16 -24.59
CA ASP A 15 1.66 -3.12 -25.41
C ASP A 15 0.33 -3.57 -26.03
N GLN A 16 0.24 -4.84 -26.40
CA GLN A 16 -1.00 -5.45 -26.89
C GLN A 16 -2.04 -5.57 -25.76
N LEU A 17 -1.63 -6.02 -24.57
CA LEU A 17 -2.51 -6.18 -23.41
C LEU A 17 -3.19 -4.87 -23.00
N GLN A 18 -2.48 -3.73 -23.07
CA GLN A 18 -3.06 -2.41 -22.77
C GLN A 18 -4.21 -2.02 -23.70
N LYS A 19 -4.32 -2.67 -24.85
CA LYS A 19 -5.35 -2.44 -25.88
C LYS A 19 -6.36 -3.57 -25.96
N ALA A 20 -6.34 -4.52 -25.01
CA ALA A 20 -7.23 -5.66 -25.04
C ALA A 20 -8.68 -5.25 -24.75
N ASP A 21 -9.63 -5.76 -25.52
CA ASP A 21 -11.05 -5.36 -25.48
C ASP A 21 -11.74 -5.61 -24.13
N PHE A 22 -11.21 -6.52 -23.30
CA PHE A 22 -11.75 -6.81 -21.96
C PHE A 22 -11.30 -5.80 -20.88
N LEU A 23 -10.40 -4.88 -21.22
CA LEU A 23 -9.98 -3.77 -20.35
C LEU A 23 -10.72 -2.50 -20.73
N ASP A 24 -11.43 -1.93 -19.76
CA ASP A 24 -11.98 -0.57 -19.88
C ASP A 24 -10.90 0.49 -19.62
N ASP A 25 -11.25 1.76 -19.86
CA ASP A 25 -10.36 2.92 -19.65
C ASP A 25 -9.81 3.02 -18.23
N SER A 26 -10.53 2.49 -17.23
CA SER A 26 -10.09 2.53 -15.83
C SER A 26 -9.01 1.48 -15.52
N ARG A 27 -8.85 0.47 -16.39
CA ARG A 27 -7.95 -0.69 -16.21
C ARG A 27 -6.91 -0.85 -17.33
N SER A 28 -7.08 -0.21 -18.47
CA SER A 28 -6.17 -0.29 -19.63
C SER A 28 -4.72 0.08 -19.30
N TRP A 29 -4.51 0.86 -18.24
CA TRP A 29 -3.19 1.23 -17.76
C TRP A 29 -2.56 0.20 -16.79
N TRP A 30 -3.32 -0.76 -16.23
CA TRP A 30 -2.80 -1.75 -15.29
C TRP A 30 -1.63 -2.57 -15.86
N PRO A 31 -1.67 -3.08 -17.11
CA PRO A 31 -0.57 -3.89 -17.65
C PRO A 31 0.76 -3.14 -17.76
N ARG A 32 0.76 -1.80 -17.65
CA ARG A 32 1.99 -0.99 -17.62
C ARG A 32 2.80 -1.19 -16.35
N PHE A 33 2.17 -1.70 -15.30
CA PHE A 33 2.77 -1.77 -13.97
C PHE A 33 2.70 -3.17 -13.36
N ILE A 34 3.66 -3.43 -12.48
CA ILE A 34 3.64 -4.52 -11.52
C ILE A 34 3.58 -3.91 -10.13
N PHE A 35 2.67 -4.43 -9.30
CA PHE A 35 2.22 -3.76 -8.09
C PHE A 35 2.75 -4.47 -6.84
N HIS A 36 3.23 -3.70 -5.88
CA HIS A 36 3.42 -4.14 -4.51
C HIS A 36 2.54 -3.31 -3.58
N PHE A 37 1.92 -3.97 -2.60
CA PHE A 37 1.03 -3.35 -1.63
C PHE A 37 1.51 -3.68 -0.22
N THR A 38 1.66 -2.65 0.62
CA THR A 38 2.15 -2.82 1.99
C THR A 38 1.66 -1.74 2.94
N ASN A 39 1.69 -2.00 4.25
CA ASN A 39 1.43 -0.98 5.26
C ASN A 39 2.55 0.09 5.30
N ILE A 40 2.23 1.30 5.75
CA ILE A 40 3.12 2.47 5.74
C ILE A 40 4.46 2.25 6.43
N ASN A 41 4.50 1.52 7.55
CA ASN A 41 5.75 1.26 8.27
C ASN A 41 6.75 0.47 7.41
N ASN A 42 6.29 -0.57 6.72
CA ASN A 42 7.11 -1.29 5.76
C ASN A 42 7.48 -0.42 4.55
N ALA A 43 6.57 0.44 4.10
CA ALA A 43 6.86 1.34 2.98
C ALA A 43 8.03 2.29 3.31
N VAL A 44 8.05 2.85 4.53
CA VAL A 44 9.17 3.64 5.06
C VAL A 44 10.44 2.80 5.02
N GLU A 45 10.45 1.59 5.57
CA GLU A 45 11.66 0.74 5.55
C GLU A 45 12.17 0.41 4.15
N ILE A 46 11.26 0.10 3.22
CA ILE A 46 11.59 -0.20 1.81
C ILE A 46 12.26 1.02 1.16
N LEU A 47 11.74 2.21 1.40
CA LEU A 47 12.26 3.46 0.84
C LEU A 47 13.60 3.86 1.44
N GLU A 48 13.77 3.71 2.76
CA GLU A 48 15.03 3.99 3.47
C GLU A 48 16.14 3.01 3.04
N LYS A 49 15.82 1.73 2.89
CA LYS A 49 16.77 0.70 2.45
C LYS A 49 16.99 0.70 0.93
N GLY A 50 16.06 1.30 0.17
CA GLY A 50 16.08 1.35 -1.29
C GLY A 50 15.80 0.01 -1.98
N LYS A 51 15.17 -0.95 -1.28
CA LYS A 51 14.84 -2.28 -1.80
C LYS A 51 13.76 -3.00 -1.00
N LEU A 52 13.09 -3.92 -1.68
CA LEU A 52 12.22 -4.92 -1.08
C LEU A 52 13.03 -6.17 -0.79
N PHE A 53 12.70 -6.85 0.29
CA PHE A 53 13.31 -8.11 0.67
C PHE A 53 12.25 -9.20 0.76
N SER A 54 12.64 -10.42 0.41
CA SER A 54 11.82 -11.60 0.68
C SER A 54 11.67 -11.80 2.18
N ARG A 55 10.64 -12.54 2.59
CA ARG A 55 10.38 -12.79 4.02
C ARG A 55 11.56 -13.47 4.71
N ASN A 56 12.10 -14.51 4.08
CA ASN A 56 13.22 -15.25 4.66
C ASN A 56 14.50 -14.39 4.70
N LYS A 57 14.71 -13.53 3.71
CA LYS A 57 15.83 -12.58 3.72
C LYS A 57 15.68 -11.56 4.85
N LEU A 58 14.50 -10.97 5.05
CA LEU A 58 14.22 -10.06 6.18
C LEU A 58 14.50 -10.71 7.53
N LYS A 59 14.05 -11.96 7.73
CA LYS A 59 14.30 -12.71 8.96
C LYS A 59 15.80 -12.92 9.21
N LYS A 60 16.56 -13.24 8.16
CA LYS A 60 18.02 -13.44 8.25
C LYS A 60 18.78 -12.13 8.54
N THR A 61 18.29 -11.00 8.04
CA THR A 61 18.96 -9.69 8.21
C THR A 61 18.47 -8.89 9.41
N GLY A 62 17.56 -9.46 10.24
CA GLY A 62 16.98 -8.78 11.40
C GLY A 62 16.05 -7.62 11.03
N GLY A 63 15.53 -7.60 9.79
CA GLY A 63 14.56 -6.59 9.35
C GLY A 63 13.19 -6.79 9.98
N MET A 64 12.41 -5.71 10.13
CA MET A 64 11.04 -5.80 10.62
C MET A 64 10.18 -6.49 9.57
N VAL A 65 9.41 -7.48 10.02
CA VAL A 65 8.35 -8.08 9.20
C VAL A 65 7.03 -7.55 9.76
N THR A 66 6.48 -6.45 9.23
CA THR A 66 5.03 -6.24 9.42
C THR A 66 4.30 -7.06 8.36
N ASP A 67 3.74 -8.19 8.78
CA ASP A 67 3.09 -9.13 7.88
C ASP A 67 1.74 -8.54 7.40
N ASN A 68 1.74 -7.99 6.19
CA ASN A 68 0.48 -7.53 5.56
C ASN A 68 -0.42 -8.72 5.19
N ALA A 69 0.16 -9.89 4.91
CA ALA A 69 -0.61 -11.11 4.64
C ALA A 69 -0.84 -11.87 5.94
N SER A 70 -1.99 -12.53 6.05
CA SER A 70 -2.33 -13.32 7.25
C SER A 70 -1.31 -14.40 7.54
N THR A 71 -1.09 -14.68 8.83
CA THR A 71 -0.25 -15.78 9.32
C THR A 71 -0.60 -17.12 8.68
N GLU A 72 -1.88 -17.40 8.44
CA GLU A 72 -2.33 -18.64 7.78
C GLU A 72 -1.98 -18.70 6.29
N VAL A 73 -2.19 -17.64 5.51
CA VAL A 73 -1.69 -17.59 4.10
C VAL A 73 -0.18 -17.75 4.06
N ILE A 74 0.55 -17.23 5.06
CA ILE A 74 2.00 -17.42 5.19
C ILE A 74 2.35 -18.86 5.55
N GLN A 75 1.57 -19.53 6.38
CA GLN A 75 1.77 -20.93 6.75
C GLN A 75 1.39 -21.89 5.61
N GLN A 76 0.34 -21.58 4.85
CA GLN A 76 -0.12 -22.35 3.68
C GLN A 76 0.76 -22.12 2.44
N THR A 77 1.44 -20.97 2.34
CA THR A 77 2.42 -20.74 1.30
C THR A 77 3.63 -21.65 1.56
N ASP A 78 3.93 -22.52 0.59
CA ASP A 78 5.13 -23.36 0.58
C ASP A 78 6.36 -22.54 0.99
N GLY A 79 7.17 -23.10 1.89
CA GLY A 79 8.38 -22.45 2.41
C GLY A 79 9.29 -21.90 1.31
N ARG A 80 9.35 -22.56 0.15
CA ARG A 80 10.17 -22.13 -0.99
C ARG A 80 9.80 -20.75 -1.54
N TRP A 81 8.53 -20.35 -1.44
CA TRP A 81 8.09 -19.03 -1.93
C TRP A 81 8.37 -17.90 -0.95
N LYS A 82 8.77 -18.21 0.30
CA LYS A 82 9.17 -17.21 1.30
C LYS A 82 10.55 -16.60 1.01
N ASP A 83 11.32 -17.22 0.13
CA ASP A 83 12.59 -16.70 -0.39
C ASP A 83 12.40 -15.69 -1.52
N PHE A 84 11.16 -15.42 -1.96
CA PHE A 84 10.89 -14.47 -3.04
C PHE A 84 10.21 -13.20 -2.54
N VAL A 85 10.61 -12.06 -3.11
CA VAL A 85 9.79 -10.84 -3.14
C VAL A 85 8.60 -11.12 -4.04
N ARG A 86 7.39 -10.80 -3.57
CA ARG A 86 6.13 -11.05 -4.28
C ARG A 86 5.46 -9.74 -4.67
N LEU A 87 5.06 -9.68 -5.92
CA LEU A 87 4.37 -8.56 -6.56
C LEU A 87 3.17 -9.12 -7.34
N TYR A 88 2.25 -8.25 -7.73
CA TYR A 88 1.01 -8.63 -8.40
C TYR A 88 0.89 -7.95 -9.76
N PHE A 89 0.25 -8.61 -10.71
CA PHE A 89 -0.09 -7.99 -12.00
C PHE A 89 -1.15 -6.89 -11.87
N ARG A 90 -1.92 -6.88 -10.78
CA ARG A 90 -3.04 -5.94 -10.58
C ARG A 90 -3.08 -5.34 -9.18
N PRO A 91 -3.68 -4.15 -9.02
CA PRO A 91 -4.11 -3.66 -7.72
C PRO A 91 -5.42 -4.33 -7.28
N ARG A 92 -5.91 -4.03 -6.08
CA ARG A 92 -7.20 -4.56 -5.54
C ARG A 92 -7.27 -6.08 -5.53
N THR A 93 -6.20 -6.72 -5.09
CA THR A 93 -6.16 -8.19 -4.98
C THR A 93 -7.14 -8.69 -3.91
N PRO A 94 -7.56 -9.96 -3.97
CA PRO A 94 -8.36 -10.56 -2.90
C PRO A 94 -7.68 -10.50 -1.52
N THR A 95 -6.34 -10.48 -1.47
CA THR A 95 -5.59 -10.30 -0.22
C THR A 95 -5.79 -8.90 0.34
N GLN A 96 -5.68 -7.87 -0.51
CA GLN A 96 -5.94 -6.48 -0.12
C GLN A 96 -7.37 -6.30 0.41
N ASN A 97 -8.38 -6.87 -0.27
CA ASN A 97 -9.76 -6.77 0.20
C ASN A 97 -9.96 -7.32 1.62
N ARG A 98 -9.13 -8.29 2.05
CA ARG A 98 -9.21 -8.89 3.39
C ARG A 98 -8.46 -8.13 4.48
N ASN A 99 -7.50 -7.27 4.12
CA ASN A 99 -6.61 -6.64 5.10
C ASN A 99 -6.59 -5.11 5.05
N GLU A 100 -7.06 -4.46 3.98
CA GLU A 100 -6.96 -3.00 3.80
C GLU A 100 -7.77 -2.23 4.85
N GLY A 101 -7.18 -1.19 5.40
CA GLY A 101 -7.81 -0.21 6.28
C GLY A 101 -7.85 -0.63 7.74
N TYR A 102 -8.27 0.30 8.60
CA TYR A 102 -8.43 0.04 10.02
C TYR A 102 -9.64 -0.84 10.27
N ARG A 103 -9.40 -2.06 10.75
CA ARG A 103 -10.47 -3.05 11.00
C ARG A 103 -10.53 -3.41 12.49
N PRO A 104 -11.73 -3.63 13.06
CA PRO A 104 -11.86 -4.17 14.40
C PRO A 104 -11.22 -5.55 14.46
N LEU A 105 -10.60 -5.91 15.59
CA LEU A 105 -9.95 -7.21 15.77
C LEU A 105 -10.86 -8.39 15.41
N ALA A 106 -12.14 -8.32 15.79
CA ALA A 106 -13.14 -9.36 15.51
C ALA A 106 -13.40 -9.56 14.00
N GLN A 107 -13.13 -8.56 13.17
CA GLN A 107 -13.37 -8.59 11.72
C GLN A 107 -12.08 -8.83 10.91
N ARG A 108 -10.91 -8.88 11.58
CA ARG A 108 -9.64 -9.23 10.97
C ARG A 108 -9.58 -10.74 10.73
N LYS A 109 -9.86 -11.15 9.50
CA LYS A 109 -9.66 -12.55 9.08
C LYS A 109 -8.18 -12.90 9.21
N LEU A 110 -7.89 -13.97 9.97
CA LEU A 110 -6.55 -14.56 10.06
C LEU A 110 -5.47 -13.56 10.53
N GLN A 111 -5.88 -12.57 11.33
CA GLN A 111 -5.05 -11.49 11.87
C GLN A 111 -4.34 -10.60 10.82
N SER A 112 -4.71 -10.68 9.53
CA SER A 112 -4.13 -9.79 8.52
C SER A 112 -4.67 -8.38 8.66
N HIS A 113 -3.77 -7.38 8.68
CA HIS A 113 -4.14 -5.99 8.83
C HIS A 113 -3.16 -5.07 8.10
N CYS A 114 -3.68 -4.21 7.23
CA CYS A 114 -2.93 -3.18 6.49
C CYS A 114 -3.65 -1.84 6.65
N PRO A 115 -3.52 -1.19 7.83
CA PRO A 115 -4.32 -0.02 8.16
C PRO A 115 -4.05 1.19 7.25
N VAL A 116 -2.78 1.46 6.92
CA VAL A 116 -2.36 2.57 6.06
C VAL A 116 -1.66 2.01 4.82
N PRO A 117 -2.43 1.70 3.76
CA PRO A 117 -1.92 0.98 2.60
C PRO A 117 -1.16 1.90 1.63
N ILE A 118 0.03 1.46 1.22
CA ILE A 118 0.89 2.13 0.24
C ILE A 118 1.13 1.20 -0.95
N TYR A 119 0.95 1.74 -2.15
CA TYR A 119 1.30 1.07 -3.39
C TYR A 119 2.68 1.47 -3.89
N PHE A 120 3.43 0.49 -4.38
CA PHE A 120 4.60 0.68 -5.22
C PHE A 120 4.28 0.12 -6.60
N MET A 121 4.54 0.91 -7.64
CA MET A 121 4.20 0.60 -9.02
C MET A 121 5.48 0.57 -9.86
N PHE A 122 5.91 -0.64 -10.22
CA PHE A 122 7.10 -0.90 -11.02
C PHE A 122 6.74 -0.92 -12.50
N ASP A 123 7.64 -0.46 -13.36
CA ASP A 123 7.50 -0.58 -14.81
C ASP A 123 7.47 -2.06 -15.21
N ALA A 124 6.34 -2.53 -15.75
CA ALA A 124 6.16 -3.94 -16.07
C ALA A 124 7.11 -4.40 -17.16
N LYS A 125 7.35 -3.58 -18.18
CA LYS A 125 8.25 -3.91 -19.29
C LYS A 125 9.67 -4.10 -18.77
N GLN A 126 10.15 -3.19 -17.95
CA GLN A 126 11.52 -3.27 -17.42
C GLN A 126 11.67 -4.44 -16.44
N LEU A 127 10.76 -4.57 -15.48
CA LEU A 127 10.83 -5.60 -14.46
C LEU A 127 10.71 -7.01 -15.04
N LEU A 128 9.71 -7.27 -15.90
CA LEU A 128 9.51 -8.60 -16.49
C LEU A 128 10.59 -8.96 -17.51
N SER A 129 11.37 -7.98 -18.00
CA SER A 129 12.51 -8.24 -18.89
C SER A 129 13.75 -8.75 -18.16
N ARG A 130 13.85 -8.61 -16.83
CA ARG A 130 15.06 -9.02 -16.08
C ARG A 130 15.23 -10.54 -16.06
N GLU A 131 16.45 -11.06 -16.15
CA GLU A 131 16.68 -12.51 -16.08
C GLU A 131 16.23 -13.16 -14.77
N ASP A 132 16.28 -12.43 -13.66
CA ASP A 132 15.94 -12.89 -12.31
C ASP A 132 14.46 -12.74 -11.93
N ALA A 133 13.64 -12.22 -12.85
CA ALA A 133 12.21 -12.07 -12.65
C ALA A 133 11.45 -13.28 -13.19
N TYR A 134 10.61 -13.88 -12.35
CA TYR A 134 9.71 -14.99 -12.70
C TYR A 134 8.27 -14.57 -12.45
N PHE A 135 7.32 -15.35 -12.95
CA PHE A 135 5.90 -15.09 -12.74
C PHE A 135 5.09 -16.37 -12.66
N SER A 136 3.94 -16.30 -12.00
CA SER A 136 2.96 -17.38 -11.94
C SER A 136 1.68 -17.00 -12.68
N LYS A 137 0.96 -18.01 -13.18
CA LYS A 137 -0.35 -17.82 -13.84
C LYS A 137 -1.49 -17.58 -12.85
N GLY A 138 -1.26 -17.84 -11.55
CA GLY A 138 -2.21 -17.62 -10.46
C GLY A 138 -1.52 -17.65 -9.09
N SER A 139 -2.31 -17.76 -8.01
CA SER A 139 -1.80 -17.69 -6.63
C SER A 139 -0.72 -18.72 -6.31
N LEU A 140 0.45 -18.27 -5.84
CA LEU A 140 1.51 -19.19 -5.35
C LEU A 140 1.13 -19.93 -4.05
N ALA A 141 0.02 -19.57 -3.41
CA ALA A 141 -0.53 -20.30 -2.28
C ALA A 141 -1.31 -21.57 -2.70
N ALA A 142 -1.66 -21.70 -3.98
CA ALA A 142 -2.32 -22.90 -4.47
C ALA A 142 -1.31 -24.06 -4.64
N ALA A 143 -1.76 -25.28 -4.35
CA ALA A 143 -0.96 -26.50 -4.52
C ALA A 143 -0.45 -26.61 -5.97
N SER A 144 0.78 -27.09 -6.13
CA SER A 144 1.39 -27.39 -7.44
C SER A 144 1.53 -26.19 -8.40
N THR A 145 1.48 -24.95 -7.91
CA THR A 145 1.76 -23.76 -8.73
C THR A 145 3.22 -23.74 -9.17
N ASN A 146 3.46 -23.42 -10.44
CA ASN A 146 4.78 -23.25 -11.02
C ASN A 146 5.07 -21.76 -11.30
N ILE A 147 6.35 -21.43 -11.38
CA ILE A 147 6.82 -20.15 -11.88
C ILE A 147 7.45 -20.33 -13.26
N TYR A 148 7.31 -19.31 -14.08
CA TYR A 148 7.75 -19.27 -15.46
C TYR A 148 8.61 -18.02 -15.69
N SER A 149 9.39 -18.01 -16.76
CA SER A 149 10.22 -16.87 -17.13
C SER A 149 10.13 -16.48 -18.60
N LYS A 150 9.63 -17.34 -19.49
CA LYS A 150 9.70 -17.10 -20.93
C LYS A 150 8.47 -16.35 -21.45
N ALA A 151 8.64 -15.62 -22.55
CA ALA A 151 7.59 -14.88 -23.22
C ALA A 151 6.42 -15.78 -23.65
N VAL A 152 6.70 -17.02 -24.08
CA VAL A 152 5.67 -18.01 -24.44
C VAL A 152 4.74 -18.30 -23.26
N ASP A 153 5.29 -18.53 -22.06
CA ASP A 153 4.50 -18.79 -20.86
C ASP A 153 3.75 -17.54 -20.39
N PHE A 154 4.33 -16.36 -20.59
CA PHE A 154 3.72 -15.08 -20.24
C PHE A 154 2.44 -14.83 -21.06
N LYS A 155 2.48 -15.15 -22.35
CA LYS A 155 1.33 -15.04 -23.27
C LYS A 155 0.17 -15.98 -22.90
N GLU A 156 0.45 -17.06 -22.17
CA GLU A 156 -0.54 -18.03 -21.72
C GLU A 156 -1.22 -17.66 -20.39
N ILE A 157 -0.78 -16.59 -19.71
CA ILE A 157 -1.49 -16.11 -18.52
C ILE A 157 -2.89 -15.66 -18.95
N PRO A 158 -3.98 -16.13 -18.29
CA PRO A 158 -5.34 -15.75 -18.65
C PRO A 158 -5.65 -14.34 -18.12
N PHE A 159 -5.09 -13.31 -18.76
CA PHE A 159 -5.14 -11.92 -18.29
C PHE A 159 -6.56 -11.35 -18.16
N GLN A 160 -7.53 -11.88 -18.91
CA GLN A 160 -8.95 -11.56 -18.71
C GLN A 160 -9.44 -11.90 -17.29
N LEU A 161 -8.95 -13.00 -16.70
CA LEU A 161 -9.27 -13.41 -15.33
C LEU A 161 -8.41 -12.65 -14.32
N VAL A 162 -7.13 -12.42 -14.63
CA VAL A 162 -6.23 -11.63 -13.80
C VAL A 162 -6.81 -10.24 -13.59
N TYR A 163 -7.17 -9.54 -14.66
CA TYR A 163 -7.68 -8.16 -14.65
C TYR A 163 -9.20 -8.04 -14.51
N HIS A 164 -9.92 -9.14 -14.30
CA HIS A 164 -11.34 -9.13 -13.96
C HIS A 164 -11.56 -8.26 -12.72
N ASP A 165 -12.43 -7.24 -12.73
CA ASP A 165 -12.68 -6.37 -11.56
C ASP A 165 -14.16 -6.14 -11.22
N SER A 166 -15.04 -6.95 -11.80
CA SER A 166 -16.48 -6.93 -11.54
C SER A 166 -16.91 -8.01 -10.54
N TRP A 167 -18.20 -7.99 -10.22
CA TRP A 167 -18.91 -9.09 -9.59
C TRP A 167 -18.85 -10.35 -10.47
N PHE A 168 -18.96 -11.52 -9.85
CA PHE A 168 -18.92 -12.82 -10.50
C PHE A 168 -19.77 -13.84 -9.74
N GLU A 169 -20.22 -14.87 -10.44
CA GLU A 169 -21.06 -15.92 -9.87
C GLU A 169 -20.27 -16.84 -8.92
N PRO A 170 -20.92 -17.47 -7.93
CA PRO A 170 -20.26 -18.36 -6.96
C PRO A 170 -19.43 -19.48 -7.59
N HIS A 171 -19.86 -20.03 -8.73
CA HIS A 171 -19.18 -21.12 -9.41
C HIS A 171 -17.87 -20.68 -10.10
N GLU A 172 -17.74 -19.40 -10.48
CA GLU A 172 -16.54 -18.84 -11.10
C GLU A 172 -15.50 -18.38 -10.06
N ARG A 173 -15.94 -18.18 -8.83
CA ARG A 173 -15.19 -17.60 -7.71
C ARG A 173 -13.80 -18.19 -7.55
N ALA A 174 -13.68 -19.51 -7.53
CA ALA A 174 -12.41 -20.18 -7.28
C ALA A 174 -11.39 -19.84 -8.38
N SER A 175 -11.81 -19.91 -9.65
CA SER A 175 -10.96 -19.59 -10.80
C SER A 175 -10.58 -18.11 -10.81
N ILE A 176 -11.54 -17.20 -10.69
CA ILE A 176 -11.27 -15.76 -10.74
C ILE A 176 -10.36 -15.33 -9.59
N ILE A 177 -10.63 -15.76 -8.36
CA ILE A 177 -9.79 -15.41 -7.20
C ILE A 177 -8.36 -15.94 -7.36
N HIS A 178 -8.20 -17.16 -7.87
CA HIS A 178 -6.89 -17.75 -8.12
C HIS A 178 -6.06 -16.91 -9.10
N HIS A 179 -6.64 -16.52 -10.24
CA HIS A 179 -5.94 -15.75 -11.28
C HIS A 179 -5.78 -14.26 -10.92
N ARG A 180 -6.70 -13.66 -10.16
CA ARG A 180 -6.52 -12.30 -9.59
C ARG A 180 -5.33 -12.21 -8.63
N GLN A 181 -4.79 -13.35 -8.19
CA GLN A 181 -3.57 -13.46 -7.40
C GLN A 181 -2.38 -13.99 -8.21
N ALA A 182 -2.37 -13.88 -9.55
CA ALA A 182 -1.17 -14.09 -10.34
C ALA A 182 -0.05 -13.13 -9.90
N GLU A 183 1.18 -13.63 -9.81
CA GLU A 183 2.29 -12.92 -9.16
C GLU A 183 3.50 -12.80 -10.07
N VAL A 184 4.28 -11.75 -9.84
CA VAL A 184 5.66 -11.62 -10.29
C VAL A 184 6.56 -11.79 -9.06
N VAL A 185 7.62 -12.58 -9.21
CA VAL A 185 8.53 -12.89 -8.12
C VAL A 185 9.99 -12.69 -8.51
N VAL A 186 10.76 -12.17 -7.55
CA VAL A 186 12.20 -11.97 -7.65
C VAL A 186 12.84 -12.56 -6.40
N LYS A 187 13.91 -13.33 -6.55
CA LYS A 187 14.52 -14.06 -5.44
C LYS A 187 15.28 -13.11 -4.50
N ASP A 188 15.15 -13.35 -3.21
CA ASP A 188 15.83 -12.67 -2.08
C ASP A 188 15.55 -11.18 -1.91
N GLU A 189 15.79 -10.35 -2.91
CA GLU A 189 15.59 -8.90 -2.85
C GLU A 189 15.30 -8.31 -4.23
N LEU A 190 14.63 -7.14 -4.23
CA LEU A 190 14.32 -6.36 -5.41
C LEU A 190 14.68 -4.91 -5.14
N ASP A 191 15.64 -4.38 -5.89
CA ASP A 191 15.96 -2.96 -5.89
C ASP A 191 14.80 -2.10 -6.44
N LEU A 192 14.85 -0.79 -6.20
CA LEU A 192 13.82 0.15 -6.63
C LEU A 192 14.13 0.85 -7.97
N GLU A 193 15.05 0.32 -8.80
CA GLU A 193 15.43 0.97 -10.07
C GLU A 193 14.23 1.11 -11.03
N ASN A 194 13.39 0.07 -11.10
CA ASN A 194 12.22 0.06 -11.98
C ASN A 194 10.97 0.70 -11.35
N LEU A 195 11.06 1.27 -10.14
CA LEU A 195 9.93 1.92 -9.48
C LEU A 195 9.54 3.21 -10.20
N LYS A 196 8.29 3.33 -10.63
CA LYS A 196 7.77 4.52 -11.31
C LYS A 196 6.98 5.42 -10.37
N HIS A 197 6.05 4.85 -9.61
CA HIS A 197 5.17 5.59 -8.72
C HIS A 197 5.04 4.90 -7.37
N ILE A 198 4.83 5.71 -6.35
CA ILE A 198 4.37 5.31 -5.02
C ILE A 198 3.04 6.03 -4.80
N TRP A 199 2.03 5.33 -4.33
CA TRP A 199 0.68 5.90 -4.24
C TRP A 199 0.04 5.64 -2.88
N CYS A 200 -0.45 6.72 -2.27
CA CYS A 200 -1.15 6.73 -0.98
C CYS A 200 -2.66 6.82 -1.18
N ARG A 201 -3.46 6.31 -0.23
CA ARG A 201 -4.92 6.32 -0.38
C ARG A 201 -5.51 7.72 -0.23
N SER A 202 -4.87 8.62 0.50
CA SER A 202 -5.39 9.97 0.72
C SER A 202 -4.28 11.01 0.82
N GLU A 203 -4.65 12.29 0.82
CA GLU A 203 -3.73 13.40 1.08
C GLU A 203 -3.12 13.29 2.48
N ALA A 204 -3.93 12.88 3.47
CA ALA A 204 -3.46 12.67 4.83
C ALA A 204 -2.41 11.55 4.93
N GLU A 205 -2.61 10.43 4.24
CA GLU A 205 -1.62 9.34 4.20
C GLU A 205 -0.37 9.73 3.40
N TYR A 206 -0.51 10.53 2.34
CA TYR A 206 0.60 11.10 1.58
C TYR A 206 1.51 11.95 2.48
N LYS A 207 0.93 12.90 3.22
CA LYS A 207 1.65 13.72 4.20
C LYS A 207 2.32 12.87 5.28
N THR A 208 1.59 11.88 5.79
CA THR A 208 2.11 10.92 6.78
C THR A 208 3.34 10.20 6.27
N LEU A 209 3.30 9.64 5.05
CA LEU A 209 4.44 8.94 4.48
C LEU A 209 5.64 9.88 4.34
N LEU A 210 5.45 11.09 3.78
CA LEU A 210 6.55 12.05 3.61
C LEU A 210 7.22 12.44 4.92
N ASN A 211 6.42 12.67 5.97
CA ASN A 211 6.95 13.09 7.26
C ASN A 211 7.62 11.96 8.05
N LEU A 212 7.24 10.69 7.80
CA LEU A 212 7.92 9.53 8.38
C LEU A 212 9.27 9.22 7.73
N LEU A 213 9.52 9.71 6.51
CA LEU A 213 10.80 9.51 5.83
C LEU A 213 11.87 10.48 6.35
N SER A 214 13.10 9.97 6.43
CA SER A 214 14.29 10.78 6.66
C SER A 214 14.42 11.86 5.57
N PRO A 215 15.00 13.04 5.86
CA PRO A 215 15.10 14.13 4.88
C PRO A 215 15.74 13.69 3.55
N LYS A 216 16.80 12.88 3.63
CA LYS A 216 17.49 12.33 2.44
C LYS A 216 16.58 11.41 1.62
N THR A 217 15.88 10.49 2.27
CA THR A 217 15.01 9.52 1.59
C THR A 217 13.77 10.21 1.03
N ARG A 218 13.22 11.17 1.76
CA ARG A 218 12.12 12.03 1.29
C ARG A 218 12.51 12.78 0.03
N GLU A 219 13.65 13.45 0.00
CA GLU A 219 14.11 14.21 -1.17
C GLU A 219 14.27 13.30 -2.40
N LYS A 220 14.83 12.11 -2.19
CA LYS A 220 15.01 11.12 -3.25
C LYS A 220 13.70 10.65 -3.87
N TRP A 221 12.66 10.45 -3.05
CA TRP A 221 11.44 9.76 -3.48
C TRP A 221 10.22 10.67 -3.67
N LYS A 222 10.19 11.88 -3.11
CA LYS A 222 9.00 12.75 -3.10
C LYS A 222 8.36 12.95 -4.48
N SER A 223 9.16 13.07 -5.53
CA SER A 223 8.66 13.26 -6.91
C SER A 223 7.92 12.05 -7.50
N LYS A 224 8.09 10.87 -6.89
CA LYS A 224 7.40 9.63 -7.26
C LYS A 224 6.20 9.33 -6.36
N ILE A 225 6.07 10.01 -5.21
CA ILE A 225 4.99 9.77 -4.26
C ILE A 225 3.80 10.66 -4.63
N GLY A 226 2.63 10.05 -4.80
CA GLY A 226 1.36 10.75 -4.95
C GLY A 226 0.31 10.22 -3.98
N GLY A 227 -0.85 10.85 -3.99
CA GLY A 227 -1.99 10.49 -3.15
C GLY A 227 -3.34 10.73 -3.84
N GLY A 228 -4.39 10.16 -3.24
CA GLY A 228 -5.76 10.49 -3.58
C GLY A 228 -6.56 9.39 -4.28
N LYS A 229 -7.72 9.76 -4.81
CA LYS A 229 -8.76 8.82 -5.30
C LYS A 229 -8.54 8.30 -6.73
N LYS A 230 -7.52 8.79 -7.43
CA LYS A 230 -7.21 8.38 -8.82
C LYS A 230 -6.77 6.91 -8.90
N GLY A 231 -7.08 6.26 -10.02
CA GLY A 231 -6.55 4.95 -10.38
C GLY A 231 -7.19 3.73 -9.71
N ASN A 232 -8.25 3.87 -8.89
CA ASN A 232 -8.96 2.73 -8.30
C ASN A 232 -8.03 1.65 -7.68
N LEU A 233 -6.99 2.10 -6.96
CA LEU A 233 -5.98 1.23 -6.37
C LEU A 233 -6.45 0.59 -5.05
N PHE A 234 -7.38 1.24 -4.36
CA PHE A 234 -7.82 0.91 -3.00
C PHE A 234 -9.31 0.62 -2.95
N PHE A 235 -9.73 -0.27 -2.05
CA PHE A 235 -11.13 -0.56 -1.81
C PHE A 235 -11.84 0.55 -1.03
N ARG A 236 -11.17 1.14 -0.02
CA ARG A 236 -11.72 2.23 0.82
C ARG A 236 -12.96 1.84 1.62
N ASP A 237 -13.15 0.54 1.87
CA ASP A 237 -14.30 0.01 2.60
C ASP A 237 -14.24 0.28 4.11
N TRP A 238 -13.11 0.74 4.64
CA TRP A 238 -12.81 0.82 6.07
C TRP A 238 -12.37 2.21 6.50
N ILE A 239 -12.19 2.39 7.81
CA ILE A 239 -11.79 3.67 8.38
C ILE A 239 -10.41 4.08 7.86
N PHE A 240 -10.28 5.35 7.46
CA PHE A 240 -9.02 6.03 7.21
C PHE A 240 -9.21 7.56 7.24
N VAL A 241 -8.12 8.32 7.36
CA VAL A 241 -8.17 9.79 7.29
C VAL A 241 -8.14 10.19 5.82
N GLU A 242 -9.19 10.86 5.34
CA GLU A 242 -9.21 11.43 4.00
C GLU A 242 -8.36 12.70 3.93
N GLU A 243 -8.54 13.58 4.91
CA GLU A 243 -8.02 14.94 4.90
C GLU A 243 -7.85 15.42 6.34
N VAL A 244 -6.87 16.29 6.56
CA VAL A 244 -6.67 16.99 7.83
C VAL A 244 -6.48 18.47 7.55
N ASN A 245 -7.30 19.29 8.19
CA ASN A 245 -7.16 20.73 8.20
C ASN A 245 -6.49 21.14 9.52
N MET A 246 -5.39 21.87 9.41
CA MET A 246 -4.55 22.29 10.53
C MET A 246 -4.40 23.81 10.46
N ASN A 247 -4.66 24.48 11.58
CA ASN A 247 -4.44 25.91 11.74
C ASN A 247 -4.06 26.20 13.21
N LYS A 248 -4.06 27.47 13.63
CA LYS A 248 -3.70 27.88 15.00
C LYS A 248 -4.79 27.63 16.05
N ASP A 249 -6.04 27.48 15.62
CA ASP A 249 -7.19 27.38 16.51
C ASP A 249 -7.58 25.92 16.76
N SER A 250 -7.49 25.08 15.72
CA SER A 250 -7.91 23.69 15.77
C SER A 250 -7.20 22.78 14.74
N ILE A 251 -7.32 21.47 15.00
CA ILE A 251 -7.01 20.40 14.06
C ILE A 251 -8.29 19.64 13.78
N THR A 252 -8.72 19.59 12.51
CA THR A 252 -9.92 18.89 12.08
C THR A 252 -9.56 17.72 11.19
N PHE A 253 -9.80 16.50 11.69
CA PHE A 253 -9.65 15.26 10.95
C PHE A 253 -10.95 14.90 10.26
N LYS A 254 -10.89 14.59 8.96
CA LYS A 254 -12.01 14.05 8.19
C LYS A 254 -11.76 12.59 7.88
N PHE A 255 -12.69 11.74 8.29
CA PHE A 255 -12.58 10.29 8.12
C PHE A 255 -13.47 9.79 6.98
N ASN A 256 -12.97 8.77 6.28
CA ASN A 256 -13.83 7.83 5.59
C ASN A 256 -14.41 6.89 6.65
N VAL A 257 -15.74 6.85 6.77
CA VAL A 257 -16.44 5.99 7.73
C VAL A 257 -17.13 4.87 6.95
N PRO A 258 -16.95 3.59 7.33
CA PRO A 258 -17.61 2.47 6.66
C PRO A 258 -19.13 2.56 6.80
N MET A 259 -19.85 1.97 5.85
CA MET A 259 -21.32 1.85 5.91
C MET A 259 -21.78 0.87 6.99
N GLU A 260 -21.01 -0.19 7.25
CA GLU A 260 -21.29 -1.15 8.32
C GLU A 260 -20.91 -0.58 9.68
N THR A 261 -21.57 -1.06 10.73
CA THR A 261 -21.29 -0.66 12.11
C THR A 261 -19.85 -1.00 12.48
N PHE A 262 -19.05 0.05 12.67
CA PHE A 262 -17.78 -0.03 13.36
C PHE A 262 -18.03 0.08 14.86
N ASP A 263 -17.44 -0.79 15.65
CA ASP A 263 -17.44 -0.69 17.11
C ASP A 263 -16.67 0.57 17.57
N VAL A 264 -16.59 0.77 18.89
CA VAL A 264 -15.73 1.81 19.46
C VAL A 264 -14.24 1.45 19.28
N VAL A 265 -13.39 2.48 19.21
CA VAL A 265 -11.93 2.34 19.09
C VAL A 265 -11.20 3.18 20.14
N ALA A 266 -9.96 2.78 20.43
CA ALA A 266 -9.06 3.65 21.18
C ALA A 266 -8.42 4.66 20.22
N ILE A 267 -8.75 5.94 20.37
CA ILE A 267 -8.18 7.04 19.60
C ILE A 267 -7.29 7.91 20.50
N LYS A 268 -6.17 8.37 19.95
CA LYS A 268 -5.23 9.24 20.65
C LYS A 268 -4.63 10.27 19.71
N VAL A 269 -4.74 11.53 20.06
CA VAL A 269 -4.11 12.65 19.37
C VAL A 269 -3.01 13.18 20.27
N LYS A 270 -1.77 13.17 19.78
CA LYS A 270 -0.61 13.77 20.42
C LYS A 270 -0.22 15.02 19.64
N ILE A 271 -0.08 16.14 20.32
CA ILE A 271 0.35 17.40 19.74
C ILE A 271 1.58 17.87 20.52
N THR A 272 2.64 18.22 19.80
CA THR A 272 3.86 18.79 20.38
C THR A 272 4.02 20.20 19.82
N GLU A 273 3.89 21.20 20.69
CA GLU A 273 4.11 22.61 20.35
C GLU A 273 5.61 22.88 20.25
N MET A 274 6.08 23.40 19.12
CA MET A 274 7.52 23.44 18.85
C MET A 274 8.27 24.58 19.55
N TYR A 275 7.61 25.69 19.88
CA TYR A 275 8.24 26.79 20.60
C TYR A 275 8.49 26.48 22.08
N THR A 276 7.46 25.97 22.77
CA THR A 276 7.55 25.66 24.21
C THR A 276 7.95 24.22 24.49
N GLN A 277 7.96 23.34 23.48
CA GLN A 277 8.12 21.88 23.62
C GLN A 277 7.03 21.23 24.48
N THR A 278 5.89 21.92 24.67
CA THR A 278 4.76 21.42 25.43
C THR A 278 4.06 20.30 24.67
N ASN A 279 3.75 19.21 25.39
CA ASN A 279 3.01 18.09 24.83
C ASN A 279 1.56 18.12 25.33
N PHE A 280 0.62 18.07 24.39
CA PHE A 280 -0.79 17.90 24.65
C PHE A 280 -1.26 16.54 24.14
N ILE A 281 -2.04 15.85 24.97
CA ILE A 281 -2.61 14.54 24.62
C ILE A 281 -4.12 14.63 24.80
N TRP A 282 -4.85 14.30 23.74
CA TRP A 282 -6.28 14.01 23.80
C TRP A 282 -6.46 12.51 23.52
N GLU A 283 -7.24 11.82 24.35
CA GLU A 283 -7.48 10.39 24.20
C GLU A 283 -8.91 10.02 24.56
N ASN A 284 -9.42 8.98 23.89
CA ASN A 284 -10.69 8.35 24.21
C ASN A 284 -10.59 6.85 23.87
N THR A 285 -10.78 5.99 24.86
CA THR A 285 -10.64 4.53 24.73
C THR A 285 -11.84 3.85 24.10
N GLU A 286 -13.00 4.52 24.08
CA GLU A 286 -14.27 4.01 23.57
C GLU A 286 -14.88 5.00 22.57
N TYR A 287 -14.07 5.48 21.63
CA TYR A 287 -14.49 6.48 20.67
C TYR A 287 -15.33 5.86 19.55
N LYS A 288 -16.58 6.33 19.41
CA LYS A 288 -17.39 6.03 18.24
C LYS A 288 -17.00 6.96 17.09
N ILE A 289 -16.41 6.39 16.04
CA ILE A 289 -15.91 7.15 14.90
C ILE A 289 -17.07 7.88 14.21
N LYS A 290 -16.89 9.19 14.08
CA LYS A 290 -17.75 10.09 13.30
C LYS A 290 -17.01 10.52 12.04
N ASN A 291 -17.71 11.18 11.13
CA ASN A 291 -17.10 11.72 9.90
C ASN A 291 -16.00 12.75 10.21
N THR A 292 -16.09 13.44 11.34
CA THR A 292 -15.13 14.46 11.77
C THR A 292 -14.75 14.32 13.24
N LEU A 293 -13.48 14.60 13.54
CA LEU A 293 -12.96 14.86 14.88
C LEU A 293 -12.24 16.20 14.86
N GLU A 294 -12.62 17.10 15.75
CA GLU A 294 -11.95 18.39 15.93
C GLU A 294 -11.29 18.47 17.29
N ILE A 295 -10.03 18.90 17.31
CA ILE A 295 -9.23 19.12 18.51
C ILE A 295 -8.91 20.60 18.60
N SER A 296 -9.42 21.26 19.63
CA SER A 296 -9.10 22.67 19.89
C SER A 296 -7.67 22.83 20.43
N LEU A 297 -6.95 23.83 19.92
CA LEU A 297 -5.58 24.17 20.32
C LEU A 297 -5.52 25.30 21.36
N LYS A 298 -6.66 25.73 21.91
CA LYS A 298 -6.75 26.83 22.89
C LYS A 298 -5.91 26.65 24.17
N ASN A 299 -5.46 25.43 24.43
CA ASN A 299 -4.62 25.10 25.59
C ASN A 299 -3.12 25.14 25.27
N LEU A 300 -2.75 25.38 24.00
CA LEU A 300 -1.38 25.63 23.58
C LEU A 300 -1.07 27.12 23.69
N GLU A 301 0.17 27.45 24.04
CA GLU A 301 0.60 28.83 24.23
C GLU A 301 0.97 29.47 22.89
N ARG A 302 1.70 28.72 22.05
CA ARG A 302 2.19 29.16 20.74
C ARG A 302 1.86 28.14 19.62
N PRO A 303 0.58 28.03 19.21
CA PRO A 303 0.13 27.06 18.19
C PRO A 303 0.50 27.43 16.74
N GLU A 304 1.48 28.31 16.52
CA GLU A 304 1.94 28.67 15.17
C GLU A 304 2.80 27.56 14.52
N ILE A 305 3.46 26.73 15.33
CA ILE A 305 4.27 25.60 14.86
C ILE A 305 4.06 24.39 15.78
N TYR A 306 3.56 23.28 15.24
CA TYR A 306 3.33 22.06 16.01
C TYR A 306 3.40 20.79 15.15
N ASP A 307 3.81 19.69 15.78
CA ASP A 307 3.74 18.34 15.23
C ASP A 307 2.47 17.67 15.76
N VAL A 308 1.72 16.95 14.91
CA VAL A 308 0.54 16.18 15.35
C VAL A 308 0.66 14.72 14.93
N THR A 309 0.33 13.80 15.85
CA THR A 309 0.16 12.38 15.56
C THR A 309 -1.22 11.92 15.98
N LEU A 310 -1.96 11.32 15.04
CA LEU A 310 -3.19 10.58 15.32
C LEU A 310 -2.90 9.09 15.34
N LEU A 311 -3.31 8.43 16.42
CA LEU A 311 -3.24 7.00 16.62
C LEU A 311 -4.64 6.43 16.78
N ILE A 312 -4.86 5.24 16.24
CA ILE A 312 -6.04 4.41 16.48
C ILE A 312 -5.55 2.99 16.84
N ASP A 313 -6.00 2.45 17.95
CA ASP A 313 -5.50 1.20 18.55
C ASP A 313 -3.95 1.14 18.63
N ASN A 314 -3.34 2.26 19.02
CA ASN A 314 -1.88 2.47 19.06
C ASN A 314 -1.14 2.35 17.71
N GLN A 315 -1.86 2.37 16.59
CA GLN A 315 -1.29 2.36 15.25
C GLN A 315 -1.40 3.75 14.61
N ILE A 316 -0.31 4.20 13.96
CA ILE A 316 -0.24 5.51 13.31
C ILE A 316 -1.23 5.62 12.16
N MET A 317 -2.12 6.60 12.25
CA MET A 317 -3.15 6.91 11.25
C MET A 317 -2.86 8.20 10.51
N PHE A 318 -2.26 9.17 11.21
CA PHE A 318 -1.80 10.41 10.61
C PHE A 318 -0.59 10.97 11.36
N PHE A 319 0.34 11.55 10.61
CA PHE A 319 1.42 12.37 11.14
C PHE A 319 1.73 13.51 10.18
N ASP A 320 1.71 14.74 10.69
CA ASP A 320 2.10 15.91 9.91
C ASP A 320 2.64 17.00 10.83
N LYS A 321 3.28 17.99 10.21
CA LYS A 321 3.84 19.17 10.85
C LYS A 321 3.12 20.38 10.31
N TYR A 322 2.69 21.26 11.20
CA TYR A 322 2.14 22.55 10.83
C TYR A 322 3.13 23.64 11.16
N ASN A 323 3.30 24.54 10.20
CA ASN A 323 4.02 25.78 10.33
C ASN A 323 3.20 26.87 9.65
N GLU A 324 2.72 27.84 10.41
CA GLU A 324 1.93 28.95 9.87
C GLU A 324 2.64 29.69 8.72
N LEU A 325 3.98 29.78 8.78
CA LEU A 325 4.74 30.51 7.77
C LEU A 325 4.74 29.85 6.39
N ASP A 326 4.48 28.54 6.32
CA ASP A 326 4.45 27.81 5.05
C ASP A 326 3.28 28.26 4.15
N PHE A 327 2.25 28.90 4.73
CA PHE A 327 1.11 29.45 3.98
C PHE A 327 1.37 30.84 3.37
N TYR A 328 2.50 31.47 3.71
CA TYR A 328 2.88 32.81 3.23
C TYR A 328 4.00 32.80 2.19
N LEU A 329 4.51 31.63 1.81
CA LEU A 329 5.52 31.51 0.77
C LEU A 329 4.84 31.32 -0.61
N PRO A 330 5.11 32.19 -1.61
CA PRO A 330 4.62 31.98 -2.97
C PRO A 330 5.30 30.74 -3.57
N PHE A 331 4.51 29.89 -4.22
CA PHE A 331 4.93 28.68 -4.93
C PHE A 331 5.96 28.94 -6.02
#